data_AF-A0A9X1BQQ5-F1
#
_entry.id   AF-A0A9X1BQQ5-F1
#
_cell.length_a   1.000
_cell.length_b   1.000
_cell.length_c   1.000
_cell.angle_alpha   90.00
_cell.angle_beta   90.00
_cell.angle_gamma   90.00
#
_symmetry.space_group_name_H-M   'P 1'
#
loop_
_entity.id
_entity.type
_entity.pdbx_description
1 polymer ?
#
loop_
_entity_poly.entity_id
_entity_poly.type
_entity_poly.pdbx_seq_one_letter_code
_entity_poly.pdbx_strand_id
1 'polypeptide(L)'
;MALPADPHLRARGRPAAGLALGQGAAACLLLGLLAAGAGTALAQADLAASAAASGPVAEAVATGPADVSAPAASAAASQAEGLPVTAPPQPAPPPPPPPPVGLTHQVDEPRAYGHLVGDVVTRRIHLQLPAGLRLRGDSLPVPGRRGQAIELRAVEHQGPHTAARQTLVLRYQLFAAPLQPRVLELPPVLLDFEPVAGGRVQTLRIDAWPLQVAALGPAEASRRRGLDDLQPDALAPALDTRAARLRLGLWLTGLAGLLGGLAWVLLLRPYLLRRRQPFARLRRELAALPAQALAVDARAVFARLHAALREQAGRNLLARDLPDYLRTRPGLAPLADELHAFHAASETLFFLPQAGPAEGWDLARLRRLAEGLAAVEKLAPESLAGAGEGA
;
A
#
# COMPACT_ATOMS: atom_id res chain seq x y z
N MET A 1 -47.46 -37.14 30.62
CA MET A 1 -48.08 -36.67 31.88
C MET A 1 -47.10 -35.72 32.53
N ALA A 2 -47.09 -34.43 32.19
CA ALA A 2 -48.08 -33.40 32.56
C ALA A 2 -48.13 -33.18 34.10
N LEU A 3 -47.42 -32.12 34.51
CA LEU A 3 -47.57 -31.18 35.66
C LEU A 3 -48.89 -31.22 36.46
N PRO A 4 -48.91 -30.79 37.75
CA PRO A 4 -48.60 -29.40 38.21
C PRO A 4 -47.77 -29.32 39.51
N ALA A 5 -46.86 -28.36 39.73
CA ALA A 5 -47.01 -26.91 40.00
C ALA A 5 -47.85 -26.59 41.26
N ASP A 6 -47.23 -26.10 42.34
CA ASP A 6 -47.35 -24.70 42.87
C ASP A 6 -46.50 -24.50 44.17
N PRO A 7 -46.47 -23.34 44.89
CA PRO A 7 -45.27 -22.50 44.98
C PRO A 7 -44.85 -22.15 46.43
N HIS A 8 -43.91 -21.21 46.57
CA HIS A 8 -43.38 -20.56 47.79
C HIS A 8 -42.09 -21.14 48.39
N LEU A 9 -40.96 -20.46 48.13
CA LEU A 9 -40.15 -19.81 49.17
C LEU A 9 -39.05 -18.94 48.55
N ARG A 10 -39.29 -17.61 48.62
CA ARG A 10 -38.26 -16.58 48.48
C ARG A 10 -37.33 -16.65 49.69
N ALA A 11 -36.03 -16.81 49.47
CA ALA A 11 -35.03 -16.35 50.43
C ALA A 11 -33.78 -15.84 49.69
N ARG A 12 -33.37 -14.65 50.10
CA ARG A 12 -32.26 -13.84 49.62
C ARG A 12 -30.91 -14.52 49.86
N GLY A 13 -29.98 -14.38 48.92
CA GLY A 13 -28.58 -14.80 49.10
C GLY A 13 -27.65 -14.32 47.98
N ARG A 14 -27.21 -13.06 48.07
CA ARG A 14 -25.96 -12.52 47.50
C ARG A 14 -25.26 -11.79 48.68
N PRO A 15 -23.94 -11.52 48.69
CA PRO A 15 -22.94 -11.77 47.64
C PRO A 15 -21.56 -12.26 48.17
N ALA A 16 -20.58 -12.32 47.25
CA ALA A 16 -19.15 -12.05 47.44
C ALA A 16 -18.18 -13.25 47.47
N ALA A 17 -17.48 -13.44 46.34
CA ALA A 17 -16.04 -13.69 46.29
C ALA A 17 -15.55 -13.42 44.85
N GLY A 18 -15.74 -12.19 44.39
CA GLY A 18 -15.09 -11.70 43.18
C GLY A 18 -13.70 -11.18 43.56
N LEU A 19 -12.66 -11.92 43.19
CA LEU A 19 -11.28 -11.43 43.11
C LEU A 19 -11.23 -10.32 42.05
N ALA A 20 -11.55 -9.09 42.46
CA ALA A 20 -11.34 -7.89 41.67
C ALA A 20 -9.85 -7.52 41.71
N LEU A 21 -9.03 -8.26 40.96
CA LEU A 21 -7.77 -7.75 40.44
C LEU A 21 -8.10 -6.45 39.69
N GLY A 22 -7.53 -5.35 40.18
CA GLY A 22 -7.86 -4.00 39.72
C GLY A 22 -7.75 -3.86 38.22
N GLN A 23 -8.86 -3.50 37.57
CA GLN A 23 -8.98 -3.26 36.13
C GLN A 23 -7.92 -2.29 35.57
N GLY A 24 -7.31 -1.44 36.41
CA GLY A 24 -6.22 -0.55 36.02
C GLY A 24 -4.85 -1.23 35.82
N ALA A 25 -4.53 -2.27 36.60
CA ALA A 25 -3.27 -3.00 36.45
C ALA A 25 -3.30 -3.93 35.24
N ALA A 26 -4.48 -4.54 34.98
CA ALA A 26 -4.72 -5.33 33.78
C ALA A 26 -4.60 -4.50 32.49
N ALA A 27 -5.09 -3.25 32.49
CA ALA A 27 -4.97 -2.36 31.34
C ALA A 27 -3.51 -1.94 31.04
N CYS A 28 -2.70 -1.68 32.07
CA CYS A 28 -1.27 -1.35 31.89
C CYS A 28 -0.43 -2.56 31.43
N LEU A 29 -0.72 -3.76 31.94
CA LEU A 29 -0.08 -5.00 31.48
C LEU A 29 -0.51 -5.38 30.06
N LEU A 30 -1.79 -5.22 29.71
CA LEU A 30 -2.31 -5.47 28.35
C LEU A 30 -1.69 -4.53 27.31
N LEU A 31 -1.50 -3.24 27.62
CA LEU A 31 -0.86 -2.28 26.72
C LEU A 31 0.65 -2.57 26.52
N GLY A 32 1.36 -3.01 27.57
CA GLY A 32 2.76 -3.42 27.47
C GLY A 32 2.96 -4.72 26.68
N LEU A 33 2.08 -5.72 26.88
CA LEU A 33 2.11 -6.99 26.14
C LEU A 33 1.70 -6.86 24.67
N LEU A 34 0.78 -5.94 24.34
CA LEU A 34 0.41 -5.66 22.95
C LEU A 34 1.54 -4.98 22.16
N ALA A 35 2.35 -4.13 22.80
CA ALA A 35 3.51 -3.49 22.17
C ALA A 35 4.67 -4.48 21.93
N ALA A 36 4.89 -5.44 22.85
CA ALA A 36 5.89 -6.49 22.67
C ALA A 36 5.44 -7.60 21.70
N GLY A 37 4.15 -7.95 21.69
CA GLY A 37 3.58 -9.00 20.84
C GLY A 37 3.45 -8.63 19.36
N ALA A 38 3.31 -7.34 19.02
CA ALA A 38 3.24 -6.90 17.63
C ALA A 38 4.57 -7.06 16.88
N GLY A 39 5.71 -6.95 17.58
CA GLY A 39 7.05 -7.15 17.01
C GLY A 39 7.37 -8.62 16.73
N THR A 40 6.92 -9.54 17.58
CA THR A 40 7.14 -10.98 17.42
C THR A 40 6.20 -11.62 16.40
N ALA A 41 4.96 -11.11 16.26
CA ALA A 41 4.00 -11.60 15.27
C ALA A 41 4.44 -11.34 13.82
N LEU A 42 5.10 -10.20 13.55
CA LEU A 42 5.66 -9.91 12.23
C LEU A 42 6.88 -10.78 11.91
N ALA A 43 7.70 -11.12 12.91
CA ALA A 43 8.85 -12.02 12.73
C ALA A 43 8.43 -13.49 12.53
N GLN A 44 7.39 -13.97 13.22
CA GLN A 44 6.85 -15.32 13.01
C GLN A 44 6.10 -15.49 11.69
N ALA A 45 5.46 -14.43 11.17
CA ALA A 45 4.80 -14.45 9.86
C ALA A 45 5.80 -14.58 8.69
N ASP A 46 6.97 -13.93 8.79
CA ASP A 46 8.06 -14.08 7.80
C ASP A 46 8.69 -15.49 7.84
N LEU A 47 8.80 -16.10 9.03
CA LEU A 47 9.34 -17.46 9.17
C LEU A 47 8.37 -18.54 8.67
N ALA A 48 7.06 -18.36 8.87
CA ALA A 48 6.02 -19.26 8.34
C ALA A 48 5.87 -19.15 6.80
N ALA A 49 6.02 -17.95 6.24
CA ALA A 49 6.03 -17.74 4.79
C ALA A 49 7.28 -18.33 4.13
N SER A 50 8.44 -18.30 4.82
CA SER A 50 9.68 -18.94 4.37
C SER A 50 9.61 -20.47 4.44
N ALA A 51 8.93 -21.04 5.43
CA ALA A 51 8.77 -22.50 5.56
C ALA A 51 7.78 -23.09 4.55
N ALA A 52 6.73 -22.35 4.16
CA ALA A 52 5.78 -22.78 3.13
C ALA A 52 6.36 -22.77 1.70
N ALA A 53 7.47 -22.05 1.48
CA ALA A 53 8.20 -22.04 0.22
C ALA A 53 9.18 -23.23 0.05
N SER A 54 9.31 -24.10 1.07
CA SER A 54 10.24 -25.23 1.07
C SER A 54 9.53 -26.53 1.50
N GLY A 55 8.70 -27.08 0.60
CA GLY A 55 8.15 -28.45 0.66
C GLY A 55 8.74 -29.31 -0.48
N PRO A 56 8.81 -30.65 -0.32
CA PRO A 56 9.99 -31.43 -0.71
C PRO A 56 10.13 -31.66 -2.22
N VAL A 57 11.38 -31.55 -2.68
CA VAL A 57 11.84 -32.06 -3.98
C VAL A 57 11.79 -33.58 -3.93
N ALA A 58 10.77 -34.17 -4.56
CA ALA A 58 10.73 -35.60 -4.81
C ALA A 58 11.71 -35.93 -5.94
N GLU A 59 12.84 -36.50 -5.53
CA GLU A 59 13.84 -37.17 -6.34
C GLU A 59 13.20 -38.37 -7.07
N ALA A 60 13.00 -38.25 -8.38
CA ALA A 60 12.57 -39.37 -9.22
C ALA A 60 13.75 -39.78 -10.12
N VAL A 61 14.45 -40.77 -9.58
CA VAL A 61 15.50 -41.62 -10.13
C VAL A 61 15.23 -42.08 -11.56
N ALA A 62 16.29 -42.02 -12.36
CA ALA A 62 16.40 -42.62 -13.68
C ALA A 62 16.17 -44.14 -13.64
N THR A 63 15.38 -44.65 -14.56
CA THR A 63 15.53 -46.02 -15.07
C THR A 63 15.21 -46.03 -16.56
N GLY A 64 16.25 -46.25 -17.37
CA GLY A 64 16.09 -46.85 -18.69
C GLY A 64 15.70 -48.32 -18.53
N PRO A 65 15.34 -48.97 -19.64
CA PRO A 65 16.41 -49.71 -20.30
C PRO A 65 16.40 -49.65 -21.84
N ALA A 66 17.55 -50.00 -22.39
CA ALA A 66 17.73 -50.55 -23.73
C ALA A 66 16.76 -51.75 -23.94
N ASP A 67 16.38 -52.15 -25.14
CA ASP A 67 17.29 -52.56 -26.22
C ASP A 67 16.48 -52.98 -27.48
N VAL A 68 17.19 -53.16 -28.61
CA VAL A 68 16.90 -54.09 -29.73
C VAL A 68 16.05 -53.62 -30.94
N SER A 69 16.80 -53.39 -32.03
CA SER A 69 16.63 -53.91 -33.42
C SER A 69 15.51 -53.45 -34.37
N ALA A 70 15.98 -53.00 -35.55
CA ALA A 70 15.33 -53.02 -36.87
C ALA A 70 14.99 -54.49 -37.32
N PRO A 71 14.30 -54.79 -38.46
CA PRO A 71 14.04 -53.92 -39.63
C PRO A 71 12.64 -54.05 -40.32
N ALA A 72 12.44 -53.17 -41.31
CA ALA A 72 11.66 -53.29 -42.54
C ALA A 72 10.25 -53.94 -42.53
N ALA A 73 9.24 -53.14 -42.91
CA ALA A 73 8.12 -53.61 -43.72
C ALA A 73 7.60 -52.49 -44.62
N SER A 74 7.83 -52.70 -45.92
CA SER A 74 7.14 -52.08 -47.05
C SER A 74 5.62 -52.22 -46.91
N ALA A 75 4.89 -51.12 -47.12
CA ALA A 75 3.53 -51.15 -47.62
C ALA A 75 3.31 -49.92 -48.51
N ALA A 76 3.16 -50.23 -49.80
CA ALA A 76 2.85 -49.33 -50.89
C ALA A 76 1.45 -48.70 -50.80
N ALA A 77 1.23 -47.72 -51.69
CA ALA A 77 -0.02 -47.03 -52.08
C ALA A 77 -0.08 -45.58 -51.57
N SER A 78 -0.21 -44.53 -52.39
CA SER A 78 -0.36 -44.42 -53.85
C SER A 78 0.07 -43.02 -54.25
N GLN A 79 0.84 -42.92 -55.33
CA GLN A 79 1.01 -41.69 -56.10
C GLN A 79 -0.35 -41.33 -56.71
N ALA A 80 -0.84 -40.13 -56.40
CA ALA A 80 -1.85 -39.46 -57.21
C ALA A 80 -1.14 -38.30 -57.92
N GLU A 81 -0.76 -38.59 -59.16
CA GLU A 81 -0.29 -37.64 -60.15
C GLU A 81 -1.40 -36.63 -60.44
N GLY A 82 -1.35 -35.47 -59.78
CA GLY A 82 -2.15 -34.31 -60.15
C GLY A 82 -1.45 -33.58 -61.28
N LEU A 83 -2.00 -33.68 -62.49
CA LEU A 83 -1.54 -32.93 -63.68
C LEU A 83 -1.36 -31.43 -63.37
N PRO A 84 -0.38 -30.76 -64.02
CA PRO A 84 -0.30 -29.31 -63.99
C PRO A 84 -1.50 -28.74 -64.75
N VAL A 85 -2.42 -28.07 -64.04
CA VAL A 85 -3.40 -27.19 -64.66
C VAL A 85 -2.61 -25.99 -65.21
N THR A 86 -2.35 -26.04 -66.52
CA THR A 86 -1.82 -24.93 -67.30
C THR A 86 -2.81 -23.77 -67.22
N ALA A 87 -2.48 -22.74 -66.45
CA ALA A 87 -3.17 -21.47 -66.54
C ALA A 87 -2.97 -20.90 -67.97
N PRO A 88 -4.02 -20.38 -68.64
CA PRO A 88 -3.86 -19.81 -69.96
C PRO A 88 -2.85 -18.64 -69.93
N PRO A 89 -2.04 -18.47 -70.98
CA PRO A 89 -1.04 -17.41 -71.04
C PRO A 89 -1.74 -16.06 -70.92
N GLN A 90 -1.40 -15.29 -69.88
CA GLN A 90 -1.78 -13.89 -69.81
C GLN A 90 -1.14 -13.15 -70.99
N PRO A 91 -1.89 -12.28 -71.70
CA PRO A 91 -1.33 -11.48 -72.76
C PRO A 91 -0.17 -10.64 -72.21
N ALA A 92 0.94 -10.62 -72.94
CA ALA A 92 2.13 -9.87 -72.57
C ALA A 92 1.76 -8.39 -72.29
N PRO A 93 2.30 -7.78 -71.21
CA PRO A 93 2.11 -6.36 -70.98
C PRO A 93 2.62 -5.55 -72.19
N PRO A 94 1.94 -4.44 -72.55
CA PRO A 94 2.37 -3.61 -73.67
C PRO A 94 3.82 -3.13 -73.46
N PRO A 95 4.61 -3.01 -74.54
CA PRO A 95 5.99 -2.57 -74.44
C PRO A 95 6.07 -1.19 -73.76
N PRO A 96 7.04 -0.97 -72.86
CA PRO A 96 7.20 0.31 -72.19
C PRO A 96 7.43 1.41 -73.25
N PRO A 97 6.89 2.62 -73.04
CA PRO A 97 7.16 3.75 -73.92
C PRO A 97 8.68 3.98 -74.02
N PRO A 98 9.20 4.33 -75.22
CA PRO A 98 10.63 4.56 -75.39
C PRO A 98 11.09 5.68 -74.44
N PRO A 99 12.27 5.55 -73.82
CA PRO A 99 12.78 6.57 -72.93
C PRO A 99 12.85 7.91 -73.68
N PRO A 100 12.38 9.00 -73.06
CA PRO A 100 12.49 10.30 -73.70
C PRO A 100 13.95 10.64 -74.00
N VAL A 101 14.19 11.06 -75.24
CA VAL A 101 15.53 11.35 -75.75
C VAL A 101 16.21 12.40 -74.86
N GLY A 102 17.25 11.98 -74.13
CA GLY A 102 18.09 12.82 -73.28
C GLY A 102 17.86 12.69 -71.76
N LEU A 103 16.77 12.07 -71.30
CA LEU A 103 16.55 11.83 -69.87
C LEU A 103 17.22 10.51 -69.47
N THR A 104 18.17 10.57 -68.54
CA THR A 104 18.79 9.36 -67.97
C THR A 104 18.46 9.24 -66.49
N HIS A 105 18.35 8.00 -66.01
CA HIS A 105 18.07 7.71 -64.63
C HIS A 105 18.93 6.54 -64.15
N GLN A 106 19.25 6.54 -62.87
CA GLN A 106 19.90 5.44 -62.17
C GLN A 106 19.14 5.20 -60.87
N VAL A 107 18.83 3.95 -60.57
CA VAL A 107 18.11 3.60 -59.34
C VAL A 107 19.03 2.79 -58.44
N ASP A 108 19.23 3.27 -57.23
CA ASP A 108 19.86 2.49 -56.17
C ASP A 108 18.76 1.66 -55.50
N GLU A 109 18.67 0.41 -55.95
CA GLU A 109 17.72 -0.53 -55.38
C GLU A 109 18.17 -1.01 -54.00
N PRO A 110 17.23 -1.21 -53.07
CA PRO A 110 17.53 -1.87 -51.82
C PRO A 110 17.96 -3.32 -52.03
N ARG A 111 18.66 -3.90 -51.04
CA ARG A 111 18.97 -5.34 -51.03
C ARG A 111 17.72 -6.16 -51.30
N ALA A 112 17.82 -7.21 -52.11
CA ALA A 112 16.65 -8.02 -52.49
C ALA A 112 16.21 -9.00 -51.40
N TYR A 113 17.03 -9.27 -50.38
CA TYR A 113 16.77 -10.30 -49.36
C TYR A 113 17.20 -9.87 -47.96
N GLY A 114 16.81 -10.66 -46.96
CA GLY A 114 17.12 -10.41 -45.55
C GLY A 114 16.32 -9.24 -44.97
N HIS A 115 15.07 -9.11 -45.39
CA HIS A 115 14.13 -8.16 -44.79
C HIS A 115 13.20 -8.86 -43.81
N LEU A 116 12.86 -8.16 -42.73
CA LEU A 116 11.91 -8.60 -41.73
C LEU A 116 10.73 -7.61 -41.62
N VAL A 117 9.69 -8.04 -40.92
CA VAL A 117 8.55 -7.18 -40.58
C VAL A 117 9.06 -5.95 -39.81
N GLY A 118 8.57 -4.78 -40.19
CA GLY A 118 8.94 -3.52 -39.57
C GLY A 118 10.13 -2.82 -40.21
N ASP A 119 10.90 -3.50 -41.07
CA ASP A 119 12.04 -2.91 -41.77
C ASP A 119 11.62 -1.73 -42.65
N VAL A 120 12.50 -0.73 -42.71
CA VAL A 120 12.37 0.44 -43.59
C VAL A 120 13.32 0.30 -44.76
N VAL A 121 12.76 0.10 -45.94
CA VAL A 121 13.45 -0.10 -47.20
C VAL A 121 13.53 1.24 -47.93
N THR A 122 14.73 1.63 -48.35
CA THR A 122 14.96 2.91 -49.04
C THR A 122 15.31 2.65 -50.50
N ARG A 123 14.57 3.28 -51.41
CA ARG A 123 14.84 3.29 -52.86
C ARG A 123 15.25 4.71 -53.27
N ARG A 124 16.44 4.86 -53.87
CA ARG A 124 16.92 6.18 -54.34
C ARG A 124 16.94 6.20 -55.85
N ILE A 125 16.35 7.24 -56.43
CA ILE A 125 16.31 7.44 -57.87
C ILE A 125 17.09 8.71 -58.17
N HIS A 126 18.17 8.56 -58.93
CA HIS A 126 18.97 9.65 -59.45
C HIS A 126 18.50 9.95 -60.86
N LEU A 127 18.09 11.20 -61.08
CA LEU A 127 17.59 11.69 -62.36
C LEU A 127 18.58 12.70 -62.93
N GLN A 128 18.86 12.56 -64.22
CA GLN A 128 19.66 13.51 -64.99
C GLN A 128 18.77 14.06 -66.11
N LEU A 129 18.34 15.32 -65.95
CA LEU A 129 17.38 15.97 -66.84
C LEU A 129 18.11 16.81 -67.91
N PRO A 130 17.67 16.78 -69.18
CA PRO A 130 18.05 17.77 -70.18
C PRO A 130 17.64 19.19 -69.80
N ALA A 131 18.34 20.18 -70.35
CA ALA A 131 17.92 21.57 -70.21
C ALA A 131 16.50 21.79 -70.78
N GLY A 132 15.65 22.48 -70.02
CA GLY A 132 14.29 22.79 -70.44
C GLY A 132 13.25 21.72 -70.11
N LEU A 133 13.56 20.68 -69.32
CA LEU A 133 12.59 19.76 -68.73
C LEU A 133 12.38 20.05 -67.23
N ARG A 134 11.14 19.94 -66.77
CA ARG A 134 10.74 20.12 -65.37
C ARG A 134 10.01 18.88 -64.87
N LEU A 135 10.39 18.38 -63.69
CA LEU A 135 9.65 17.33 -62.99
C LEU A 135 8.31 17.88 -62.48
N ARG A 136 7.21 17.18 -62.74
CA ARG A 136 5.89 17.55 -62.26
C ARG A 136 5.72 17.06 -60.83
N GLY A 137 5.59 17.98 -59.86
CA GLY A 137 5.51 17.61 -58.43
C GLY A 137 4.29 16.78 -58.05
N ASP A 138 3.19 16.88 -58.80
CA ASP A 138 1.97 16.07 -58.65
C ASP A 138 2.12 14.63 -59.17
N SER A 139 3.15 14.34 -59.97
CA SER A 139 3.48 12.98 -60.37
C SER A 139 4.23 12.20 -59.29
N LEU A 140 4.69 12.88 -58.23
CA LEU A 140 5.36 12.20 -57.11
C LEU A 140 4.39 11.27 -56.38
N PRO A 141 4.83 10.06 -56.00
CA PRO A 141 3.96 9.12 -55.33
C PRO A 141 3.57 9.65 -53.95
N VAL A 142 2.27 9.64 -53.66
CA VAL A 142 1.74 10.09 -52.36
C VAL A 142 2.08 9.06 -51.27
N PRO A 143 2.57 9.47 -50.08
CA PRO A 143 2.73 8.57 -48.95
C PRO A 143 1.41 7.86 -48.58
N GLY A 144 1.50 6.58 -48.27
CA GLY A 144 0.33 5.76 -47.95
C GLY A 144 0.53 4.28 -48.22
N ARG A 145 -0.51 3.50 -47.91
CA ARG A 145 -0.50 2.04 -48.06
C ARG A 145 -0.45 1.64 -49.53
N ARG A 146 0.45 0.71 -49.85
CA ARG A 146 0.64 0.11 -51.17
C ARG A 146 0.34 -1.39 -51.04
N GLY A 147 -0.95 -1.71 -51.11
CA GLY A 147 -1.47 -3.05 -50.80
C GLY A 147 -1.54 -3.32 -49.30
N GLN A 148 -1.51 -4.61 -48.93
CA GLN A 148 -1.63 -5.04 -47.52
C GLN A 148 -0.27 -5.15 -46.80
N ALA A 149 0.82 -5.24 -47.57
CA ALA A 149 2.13 -5.65 -47.06
C ALA A 149 3.15 -4.51 -46.94
N ILE A 150 2.97 -3.42 -47.69
CA ILE A 150 3.96 -2.35 -47.84
C ILE A 150 3.26 -0.99 -47.66
N GLU A 151 3.93 -0.05 -47.01
CA GLU A 151 3.50 1.34 -46.91
C GLU A 151 4.62 2.27 -47.36
N LEU A 152 4.32 3.23 -48.23
CA LEU A 152 5.23 4.33 -48.55
C LEU A 152 5.12 5.38 -47.44
N ARG A 153 6.13 5.45 -46.56
CA ARG A 153 6.16 6.35 -45.40
C ARG A 153 6.48 7.78 -45.78
N ALA A 154 7.43 7.96 -46.68
CA ALA A 154 7.94 9.27 -47.04
C ALA A 154 8.49 9.28 -48.46
N VAL A 155 8.38 10.45 -49.10
CA VAL A 155 8.99 10.78 -50.37
C VAL A 155 9.73 12.09 -50.19
N GLU A 156 11.04 12.07 -50.35
CA GLU A 156 11.91 13.23 -50.22
C GLU A 156 12.51 13.53 -51.59
N HIS A 157 12.32 14.76 -52.09
CA HIS A 157 12.92 15.24 -53.33
C HIS A 157 14.00 16.27 -53.01
N GLN A 158 15.21 16.05 -53.53
CA GLN A 158 16.36 16.91 -53.32
C GLN A 158 16.69 17.69 -54.61
N GLY A 159 16.66 19.01 -54.50
CA GLY A 159 16.92 19.96 -55.59
C GLY A 159 15.64 20.56 -56.19
N PRO A 160 15.75 21.69 -56.92
CA PRO A 160 14.59 22.26 -57.62
C PRO A 160 14.13 21.34 -58.77
N HIS A 161 12.84 21.37 -59.09
CA HIS A 161 12.20 20.53 -60.12
C HIS A 161 12.77 20.71 -61.54
N THR A 162 13.54 21.77 -61.78
CA THR A 162 14.24 22.08 -63.05
C THR A 162 15.74 21.79 -63.00
N ALA A 163 16.28 21.30 -61.88
CA ALA A 163 17.70 20.99 -61.77
C ALA A 163 18.09 19.87 -62.75
N ALA A 164 19.30 19.99 -63.32
CA ALA A 164 19.86 18.98 -64.20
C ALA A 164 20.16 17.65 -63.47
N ARG A 165 20.39 17.68 -62.15
CA ARG A 165 20.54 16.51 -61.29
C ARG A 165 19.55 16.61 -60.14
N GLN A 166 18.76 15.56 -59.96
CA GLN A 166 17.76 15.48 -58.91
C GLN A 166 17.83 14.10 -58.26
N THR A 167 17.51 14.06 -56.97
CA THR A 167 17.46 12.80 -56.22
C THR A 167 16.11 12.66 -55.54
N LEU A 168 15.45 11.53 -55.79
CA LEU A 168 14.20 11.16 -55.14
C LEU A 168 14.44 9.98 -54.21
N VAL A 169 14.07 10.12 -52.94
CA VAL A 169 14.25 9.09 -51.91
C VAL A 169 12.88 8.63 -51.44
N LEU A 170 12.56 7.36 -51.68
CA LEU A 170 11.32 6.74 -51.25
C LEU A 170 11.62 5.78 -50.10
N ARG A 171 10.90 5.94 -48.98
CA ARG A 171 11.02 5.07 -47.81
C ARG A 171 9.77 4.21 -47.66
N TYR A 172 9.93 2.91 -47.81
CA TYR A 172 8.88 1.91 -47.66
C TYR A 172 9.02 1.18 -46.33
N GLN A 173 7.93 1.00 -45.59
CA GLN A 173 7.91 0.13 -44.40
C GLN A 173 7.17 -1.16 -44.71
N LEU A 174 7.76 -2.27 -44.28
CA LEU A 174 7.18 -3.60 -44.44
C LEU A 174 6.29 -3.95 -43.24
N PHE A 175 5.08 -4.43 -43.51
CA PHE A 175 4.10 -4.83 -42.50
C PHE A 175 3.68 -6.30 -42.61
N ALA A 176 4.05 -6.98 -43.68
CA ALA A 176 3.69 -8.40 -43.85
C ALA A 176 4.60 -9.31 -43.02
N ALA A 177 3.97 -10.11 -42.15
CA ALA A 177 4.58 -11.16 -41.36
C ALA A 177 4.22 -12.54 -41.93
N PRO A 178 4.87 -12.99 -43.01
CA PRO A 178 4.52 -14.27 -43.61
C PRO A 178 5.03 -15.44 -42.74
N LEU A 179 4.30 -16.56 -42.74
CA LEU A 179 4.70 -17.79 -42.05
C LEU A 179 5.86 -18.53 -42.73
N GLN A 180 6.09 -18.23 -44.01
CA GLN A 180 7.21 -18.75 -44.81
C GLN A 180 7.83 -17.59 -45.60
N PRO A 181 9.13 -17.64 -45.93
CA PRO A 181 9.77 -16.59 -46.72
C PRO A 181 9.01 -16.33 -48.03
N ARG A 182 8.67 -15.06 -48.30
CA ARG A 182 7.88 -14.67 -49.48
C ARG A 182 8.46 -13.43 -50.15
N VAL A 183 8.35 -13.38 -51.47
CA VAL A 183 8.70 -12.19 -52.27
C VAL A 183 7.53 -11.20 -52.30
N LEU A 184 7.81 -9.95 -51.96
CA LEU A 184 6.92 -8.81 -52.10
C LEU A 184 7.47 -7.88 -53.18
N GLU A 185 6.59 -7.28 -53.97
CA GLU A 185 6.99 -6.34 -55.03
C GLU A 185 6.83 -4.90 -54.52
N LEU A 186 7.92 -4.12 -54.55
CA LEU A 186 7.82 -2.68 -54.46
C LEU A 186 7.07 -2.16 -55.70
N PRO A 187 6.06 -1.30 -55.54
CA PRO A 187 5.26 -0.85 -56.67
C PRO A 187 6.11 -0.04 -57.66
N PRO A 188 5.79 -0.12 -58.97
CA PRO A 188 6.41 0.74 -59.96
C PRO A 188 6.04 2.21 -59.69
N VAL A 189 6.95 3.11 -60.02
CA VAL A 189 6.77 4.56 -59.86
C VAL A 189 6.73 5.20 -61.24
N LEU A 190 5.73 6.03 -61.50
CA LEU A 190 5.61 6.82 -62.73
C LEU A 190 5.95 8.26 -62.38
N LEU A 191 6.88 8.87 -63.11
CA LEU A 191 7.27 10.27 -62.95
C LEU A 191 7.01 11.00 -64.26
N ASP A 192 6.30 12.12 -64.19
CA ASP A 192 5.98 12.92 -65.37
C ASP A 192 6.88 14.16 -65.44
N PHE A 193 7.35 14.45 -66.65
CA PHE A 193 8.20 15.58 -66.96
C PHE A 193 7.55 16.45 -68.02
N GLU A 194 7.52 17.75 -67.80
CA GLU A 194 6.96 18.73 -68.73
C GLU A 194 8.06 19.63 -69.33
N PRO A 195 8.04 19.89 -70.64
CA PRO A 195 8.95 20.84 -71.27
C PRO A 195 8.60 22.28 -70.86
N VAL A 196 9.60 23.07 -70.45
CA VAL A 196 9.44 24.49 -70.06
C VAL A 196 9.02 25.35 -71.26
N ALA A 197 9.43 25.00 -72.48
CA ALA A 197 9.06 25.69 -73.71
C ALA A 197 7.64 25.32 -74.23
N GLY A 198 6.89 24.51 -73.48
CA GLY A 198 5.64 23.90 -73.94
C GLY A 198 5.90 22.66 -74.81
N GLY A 199 5.02 21.67 -74.72
CA GLY A 199 5.16 20.42 -75.47
C GLY A 199 4.44 19.24 -74.81
N ARG A 200 4.70 18.03 -75.32
CA ARG A 200 4.14 16.80 -74.76
C ARG A 200 4.83 16.44 -73.44
N VAL A 201 4.03 16.03 -72.45
CA VAL A 201 4.52 15.45 -71.20
C VAL A 201 5.21 14.13 -71.49
N GLN A 202 6.35 13.91 -70.84
CA GLN A 202 7.15 12.70 -70.96
C GLN A 202 7.07 11.92 -69.65
N THR A 203 6.66 10.66 -69.70
CA THR A 203 6.54 9.82 -68.51
C THR A 203 7.72 8.86 -68.42
N LEU A 204 8.47 8.93 -67.33
CA LEU A 204 9.45 7.92 -66.95
C LEU A 204 8.78 6.88 -66.06
N ARG A 205 8.89 5.61 -66.45
CA ARG A 205 8.49 4.49 -65.60
C ARG A 205 9.71 3.88 -64.92
N ILE A 206 9.60 3.72 -63.62
CA ILE A 206 10.54 3.03 -62.76
C ILE A 206 9.86 1.73 -62.35
N ASP A 207 10.47 0.60 -62.68
CA ASP A 207 9.82 -0.69 -62.55
C ASP A 207 9.67 -1.16 -61.10
N ALA A 208 8.91 -2.24 -60.93
CA ALA A 208 8.78 -2.89 -59.63
C ALA A 208 10.11 -3.52 -59.20
N TRP A 209 10.31 -3.67 -57.89
CA TRP A 209 11.50 -4.32 -57.34
C TRP A 209 11.14 -5.42 -56.34
N PRO A 210 11.61 -6.67 -56.54
CA PRO A 210 11.31 -7.77 -55.65
C PRO A 210 12.10 -7.70 -54.35
N LEU A 211 11.40 -7.92 -53.23
CA LEU A 211 11.94 -7.99 -51.88
C LEU A 211 11.53 -9.29 -51.22
N GLN A 212 12.50 -10.13 -50.87
CA GLN A 212 12.27 -11.31 -50.07
C GLN A 212 12.19 -10.94 -48.58
N VAL A 213 11.03 -11.23 -47.98
CA VAL A 213 10.76 -11.05 -46.56
C VAL A 213 10.81 -12.40 -45.86
N ALA A 214 11.60 -12.48 -44.79
CA ALA A 214 11.76 -13.67 -43.97
C ALA A 214 10.57 -13.86 -43.01
N ALA A 215 10.34 -15.11 -42.61
CA ALA A 215 9.33 -15.45 -41.62
C ALA A 215 9.78 -15.06 -40.21
N LEU A 216 8.85 -14.57 -39.38
CA LEU A 216 9.14 -14.22 -37.97
C LEU A 216 9.30 -15.44 -37.07
N GLY A 217 8.66 -16.55 -37.43
CA GLY A 217 8.64 -17.77 -36.65
C GLY A 217 8.55 -18.99 -37.55
N PRO A 218 8.70 -20.19 -36.98
CA PRO A 218 8.55 -21.42 -37.72
C PRO A 218 7.11 -21.56 -38.23
N ALA A 219 6.94 -22.14 -39.41
CA ALA A 219 5.61 -22.40 -39.97
C ALA A 219 4.79 -23.38 -39.11
N GLU A 220 5.47 -24.29 -38.41
CA GLU A 220 4.90 -25.21 -37.45
C GLU A 220 5.58 -25.02 -36.09
N ALA A 221 4.79 -24.82 -35.04
CA ALA A 221 5.31 -24.74 -33.68
C ALA A 221 5.78 -26.13 -33.21
N SER A 222 6.98 -26.19 -32.63
CA SER A 222 7.53 -27.42 -32.07
C SER A 222 6.81 -27.75 -30.76
N ARG A 223 6.04 -28.84 -30.67
CA ARG A 223 5.32 -29.27 -29.43
C ARG A 223 6.20 -29.78 -28.27
N ARG A 224 7.45 -29.35 -28.18
CA ARG A 224 8.40 -29.75 -27.13
C ARG A 224 8.47 -28.67 -26.05
N ARG A 225 8.27 -29.06 -24.78
CA ARG A 225 8.43 -28.21 -23.57
C ARG A 225 7.76 -26.82 -23.69
N GLY A 226 6.43 -26.75 -23.69
CA GLY A 226 5.69 -25.49 -23.52
C GLY A 226 5.56 -24.61 -24.77
N LEU A 227 6.03 -25.08 -25.93
CA LEU A 227 5.77 -24.53 -27.26
C LEU A 227 4.56 -25.23 -27.93
N ASP A 228 3.57 -25.62 -27.11
CA ASP A 228 2.30 -26.16 -27.60
C ASP A 228 1.49 -25.09 -28.33
N ASP A 229 0.40 -25.50 -29.00
CA ASP A 229 -0.45 -24.58 -29.79
C ASP A 229 -1.00 -23.40 -28.95
N LEU A 230 -1.10 -23.58 -27.62
CA LEU A 230 -1.46 -22.55 -26.65
C LEU A 230 -0.52 -22.64 -25.45
N GLN A 231 0.10 -21.52 -25.08
CA GLN A 231 0.88 -21.42 -23.84
C GLN A 231 -0.09 -21.44 -22.64
N PRO A 232 0.13 -22.28 -21.61
CA PRO A 232 -0.72 -22.28 -20.42
C PRO A 232 -0.66 -20.93 -19.71
N ASP A 233 -1.77 -20.53 -19.09
CA ASP A 233 -1.88 -19.27 -18.37
C ASP A 233 -0.79 -19.15 -17.30
N ALA A 234 0.01 -18.08 -17.40
CA ALA A 234 0.98 -17.74 -16.39
C ALA A 234 0.29 -17.01 -15.23
N LEU A 235 0.56 -17.46 -14.00
CA LEU A 235 0.15 -16.73 -12.81
C LEU A 235 0.77 -15.33 -12.80
N ALA A 236 0.01 -14.34 -12.34
CA ALA A 236 0.50 -12.98 -12.20
C ALA A 236 1.74 -12.97 -11.28
N PRO A 237 2.84 -12.30 -11.68
CA PRO A 237 4.03 -12.22 -10.84
C PRO A 237 3.70 -11.49 -9.53
N ALA A 238 4.12 -12.07 -8.41
CA ALA A 238 3.91 -11.45 -7.10
C ALA A 238 4.71 -10.13 -7.02
N LEU A 239 4.02 -9.04 -6.66
CA LEU A 239 4.66 -7.74 -6.44
C LEU A 239 5.36 -7.74 -5.08
N ASP A 240 6.59 -7.22 -5.04
CA ASP A 240 7.29 -7.02 -3.77
C ASP A 240 6.58 -5.92 -2.96
N THR A 241 5.92 -6.33 -1.88
CA THR A 241 5.18 -5.44 -0.96
C THR A 241 5.94 -5.14 0.32
N ARG A 242 7.20 -5.59 0.45
CA ARG A 242 7.97 -5.49 1.70
C ARG A 242 8.14 -4.04 2.15
N ALA A 243 8.50 -3.14 1.24
CA ALA A 243 8.66 -1.72 1.54
C ALA A 243 7.33 -1.07 2.00
N ALA A 244 6.20 -1.45 1.39
CA ALA A 244 4.89 -0.94 1.76
C ALA A 244 4.47 -1.43 3.16
N ARG A 245 4.72 -2.71 3.48
CA ARG A 245 4.44 -3.29 4.80
C ARG A 245 5.27 -2.62 5.91
N LEU A 246 6.55 -2.39 5.66
CA LEU A 246 7.43 -1.71 6.64
C LEU A 246 6.96 -0.27 6.91
N ARG A 247 6.61 0.48 5.86
CA ARG A 247 6.04 1.83 6.02
C ARG A 247 4.75 1.81 6.81
N LEU A 248 3.83 0.89 6.49
CA LEU A 248 2.56 0.76 7.21
C LEU A 248 2.77 0.39 8.68
N GLY A 249 3.71 -0.50 8.98
CA GLY A 249 4.12 -0.83 10.35
C GLY A 249 4.64 0.39 11.11
N LEU A 250 5.49 1.21 10.48
CA LEU A 250 6.00 2.44 11.08
C LEU A 250 4.86 3.44 11.39
N TRP A 251 3.91 3.63 10.47
CA TRP A 251 2.76 4.51 10.71
C TRP A 251 1.86 4.01 11.83
N LEU A 252 1.58 2.70 11.88
CA LEU A 252 0.75 2.10 12.92
C LEU A 252 1.39 2.21 14.31
N THR A 253 2.70 1.98 14.41
CA THR A 253 3.43 2.13 15.68
C THR A 253 3.45 3.59 16.13
N GLY A 254 3.64 4.55 15.21
CA GLY A 254 3.54 5.98 15.51
C GLY A 254 2.15 6.38 16.01
N LEU A 255 1.09 5.91 15.35
CA LEU A 255 -0.29 6.16 15.76
C LEU A 255 -0.60 5.56 17.14
N ALA A 256 -0.16 4.33 17.40
CA ALA A 256 -0.32 3.69 18.70
C ALA A 256 0.40 4.45 19.82
N GLY A 257 1.62 4.94 19.55
CA GLY A 257 2.36 5.78 20.49
C GLY A 257 1.63 7.09 20.81
N LEU A 258 1.07 7.76 19.80
CA LEU A 258 0.30 8.99 19.98
C LEU A 258 -0.97 8.75 20.82
N LEU A 259 -1.72 7.69 20.50
CA LEU A 259 -2.93 7.31 21.25
C LEU A 259 -2.59 6.91 22.69
N GLY A 260 -1.48 6.21 22.90
CA GLY A 260 -0.97 5.85 24.23
C GLY A 260 -0.59 7.08 25.05
N GLY A 261 0.12 8.04 24.45
CA GLY A 261 0.45 9.31 25.08
C GLY A 261 -0.79 10.14 25.44
N LEU A 262 -1.79 10.18 24.55
CA LEU A 262 -3.05 10.86 24.80
C LEU A 262 -3.83 10.20 25.95
N ALA A 263 -3.90 8.86 25.96
CA ALA A 263 -4.53 8.11 27.04
C ALA A 263 -3.82 8.33 28.39
N TRP A 264 -2.50 8.42 28.39
CA TRP A 264 -1.72 8.73 29.60
C TRP A 264 -2.10 10.11 30.17
N VAL A 265 -2.10 11.15 29.34
CA VAL A 265 -2.37 12.52 29.78
C VAL A 265 -3.84 12.71 30.19
N LEU A 266 -4.78 12.17 29.42
CA LEU A 266 -6.21 12.43 29.62
C LEU A 266 -6.88 11.49 30.63
N LEU A 267 -6.47 10.23 30.71
CA LEU A 267 -7.13 9.24 31.57
C LEU A 267 -6.26 8.91 32.78
N LEU A 268 -5.02 8.47 32.54
CA LEU A 268 -4.23 7.82 33.59
C LEU A 268 -3.66 8.83 34.59
N ARG A 269 -3.07 9.93 34.11
CA ARG A 269 -2.55 11.02 34.97
C ARG A 269 -3.62 11.59 35.92
N PRO A 270 -4.80 12.07 35.48
CA PRO A 270 -5.80 12.59 36.40
C PRO A 270 -6.37 11.51 37.32
N TYR A 271 -6.47 10.26 36.87
CA TYR A 271 -6.90 9.15 37.73
C TYR A 271 -5.91 8.89 38.86
N LEU A 272 -4.60 8.86 38.56
CA LEU A 272 -3.55 8.70 39.56
C LEU A 272 -3.48 9.88 40.53
N LEU A 273 -3.63 11.12 40.04
CA LEU A 273 -3.66 12.30 40.90
C LEU A 273 -4.88 12.28 41.84
N ARG A 274 -6.07 11.88 41.36
CA ARG A 274 -7.28 11.76 42.19
C ARG A 274 -7.14 10.70 43.29
N ARG A 275 -6.35 9.65 43.07
CA ARG A 275 -6.06 8.63 44.10
C ARG A 275 -5.17 9.17 45.24
N ARG A 276 -4.42 10.25 45.02
CA ARG A 276 -3.51 10.85 46.00
C ARG A 276 -4.14 12.00 46.80
N GLN A 277 -5.47 12.14 46.80
CA GLN A 277 -6.19 13.24 47.48
C GLN A 277 -7.02 12.76 48.68
N PRO A 278 -6.40 12.46 49.85
CA PRO A 278 -7.10 11.98 51.05
C PRO A 278 -8.18 12.94 51.56
N PHE A 279 -8.00 14.27 51.48
CA PHE A 279 -9.02 15.22 51.97
C PHE A 279 -10.21 15.37 51.02
N ALA A 280 -9.99 15.32 49.71
CA ALA A 280 -11.07 15.28 48.73
C ALA A 280 -11.96 14.03 48.90
N ARG A 281 -11.36 12.89 49.28
CA ARG A 281 -12.08 11.67 49.64
C ARG A 281 -12.87 11.85 50.94
N LEU A 282 -12.24 12.36 52.00
CA LEU A 282 -12.88 12.66 53.29
C LEU A 282 -14.13 13.53 53.10
N ARG A 283 -14.04 14.61 52.31
CA ARG A 283 -15.16 15.51 52.03
C ARG A 283 -16.37 14.77 51.44
N ARG A 284 -16.14 13.87 50.47
CA ARG A 284 -17.21 13.05 49.87
C ARG A 284 -17.81 12.08 50.88
N GLU A 285 -16.97 11.44 51.70
CA GLU A 285 -17.42 10.52 52.74
C GLU A 285 -18.26 11.21 53.82
N LEU A 286 -17.90 12.44 54.24
CA LEU A 286 -18.67 13.22 55.21
C LEU A 286 -19.94 13.86 54.60
N ALA A 287 -19.92 14.22 53.32
CA ALA A 287 -21.11 14.70 52.60
C ALA A 287 -22.17 13.61 52.44
N ALA A 288 -21.76 12.34 52.30
CA ALA A 288 -22.66 11.20 52.16
C ALA A 288 -23.33 10.74 53.47
N LEU A 289 -22.89 11.23 54.63
CA LEU A 289 -23.48 10.84 55.93
C LEU A 289 -24.83 11.53 56.18
N PRO A 290 -25.81 10.84 56.81
CA PRO A 290 -27.06 11.48 57.25
C PRO A 290 -26.79 12.51 58.36
N ALA A 291 -27.66 13.50 58.51
CA ALA A 291 -27.51 14.56 59.51
C ALA A 291 -27.37 14.03 60.95
N GLN A 292 -28.00 12.89 61.24
CA GLN A 292 -27.97 12.25 62.55
C GLN A 292 -26.75 11.34 62.76
N ALA A 293 -25.86 11.17 61.77
CA ALA A 293 -24.72 10.25 61.86
C ALA A 293 -23.81 10.55 63.06
N LEU A 294 -23.65 11.83 63.41
CA LEU A 294 -22.84 12.25 64.55
C LEU A 294 -23.49 11.90 65.89
N ALA A 295 -24.82 11.94 65.98
CA ALA A 295 -25.56 11.55 67.18
C ALA A 295 -25.60 10.02 67.37
N VAL A 296 -25.54 9.26 66.27
CA VAL A 296 -25.57 7.79 66.30
C VAL A 296 -24.17 7.21 66.59
N ASP A 297 -23.12 7.72 65.94
CA ASP A 297 -21.76 7.21 66.12
C ASP A 297 -20.71 8.31 65.89
N ALA A 298 -20.58 9.20 66.88
CA ALA A 298 -19.60 10.28 66.85
C ALA A 298 -18.16 9.78 66.67
N ARG A 299 -17.82 8.64 67.29
CA ARG A 299 -16.46 8.07 67.26
C ARG A 299 -16.08 7.61 65.86
N ALA A 300 -16.97 6.93 65.14
CA ALA A 300 -16.70 6.52 63.76
C ALA A 300 -16.51 7.71 62.81
N VAL A 301 -17.25 8.81 63.01
CA VAL A 301 -17.12 10.03 62.19
C VAL A 301 -15.78 10.73 62.45
N PHE A 302 -15.39 10.92 63.71
CA PHE A 302 -14.10 11.51 64.07
C PHE A 302 -12.90 10.63 63.63
N ALA A 303 -13.04 9.30 63.69
CA ALA A 303 -12.00 8.37 63.22
C ALA A 303 -11.70 8.51 61.72
N ARG A 304 -12.70 8.82 60.88
CA ARG A 304 -12.49 9.05 59.43
C ARG A 304 -11.66 10.30 59.15
N LEU A 305 -11.86 11.37 59.93
CA LEU A 305 -11.08 12.60 59.79
C LEU A 305 -9.63 12.39 60.25
N HIS A 306 -9.42 11.70 61.38
CA HIS A 306 -8.09 11.28 61.83
C HIS A 306 -7.38 10.34 60.84
N ALA A 307 -8.12 9.44 60.20
CA ALA A 307 -7.56 8.56 59.17
C ALA A 307 -7.07 9.34 57.95
N ALA A 308 -7.82 10.36 57.50
CA ALA A 308 -7.42 11.22 56.39
C ALA A 308 -6.22 12.11 56.76
N LEU A 309 -6.17 12.65 57.98
CA LEU A 309 -5.01 13.39 58.50
C LEU A 309 -3.75 12.52 58.56
N ARG A 310 -3.88 11.27 59.03
CA ARG A 310 -2.78 10.30 59.06
C ARG A 310 -2.30 9.91 57.67
N GLU A 311 -3.22 9.63 56.74
CA GLU A 311 -2.89 9.29 55.36
C GLU A 311 -2.15 10.44 54.67
N GLN A 312 -2.51 11.69 54.97
CA GLN A 312 -1.82 12.86 54.41
C GLN A 312 -0.48 13.17 55.09
N ALA A 313 -0.37 12.97 56.40
CA ALA A 313 0.86 13.23 57.13
C ALA A 313 1.90 12.10 57.00
N GLY A 314 1.47 10.91 56.56
CA GLY A 314 2.32 9.70 56.52
C GLY A 314 2.68 9.16 57.91
N ARG A 315 2.16 9.77 58.97
CA ARG A 315 2.40 9.43 60.38
C ARG A 315 1.15 9.72 61.22
N ASN A 316 1.05 9.11 62.40
CA ASN A 316 -0.01 9.44 63.36
C ASN A 316 0.22 10.89 63.86
N LEU A 317 -0.76 11.77 63.64
CA LEU A 317 -0.73 13.14 64.15
C LEU A 317 -1.45 13.17 65.50
N LEU A 318 -0.73 13.47 66.57
CA LEU A 318 -1.29 13.76 67.90
C LEU A 318 -1.43 15.28 68.07
N ALA A 319 -2.22 15.73 69.07
CA ALA A 319 -2.42 17.15 69.32
C ALA A 319 -1.09 17.91 69.55
N ARG A 320 -0.10 17.24 70.16
CA ARG A 320 1.26 17.76 70.36
C ARG A 320 2.08 17.94 69.08
N ASP A 321 1.79 17.17 68.02
CA ASP A 321 2.55 17.13 66.77
C ASP A 321 1.97 18.07 65.70
N LEU A 322 0.81 18.67 65.99
CA LEU A 322 0.06 19.57 65.09
C LEU A 322 0.82 20.87 64.76
N PRO A 323 1.51 21.54 65.71
CA PRO A 323 2.27 22.76 65.40
C PRO A 323 3.42 22.51 64.39
N ASP A 324 4.13 21.40 64.53
CA ASP A 324 5.22 21.02 63.60
C ASP A 324 4.70 20.65 62.21
N TYR A 325 3.52 20.02 62.16
CA TYR A 325 2.84 19.73 60.90
C TYR A 325 2.38 21.02 60.18
N LEU A 326 1.82 21.98 60.91
CA LEU A 326 1.42 23.29 60.36
C LEU A 326 2.61 24.10 59.84
N ARG A 327 3.78 24.01 60.50
CA ARG A 327 5.03 24.61 59.99
C ARG A 327 5.48 24.01 58.66
N THR A 328 5.26 22.71 58.47
CA THR A 328 5.62 22.00 57.24
C THR A 328 4.65 22.31 56.08
N ARG A 329 3.43 22.77 56.40
CA ARG A 329 2.38 23.13 55.42
C ARG A 329 1.73 24.48 55.77
N PRO A 330 2.34 25.62 55.40
CA PRO A 330 1.82 26.95 55.75
C PRO A 330 0.44 27.23 55.14
N GLY A 331 0.05 26.53 54.07
CA GLY A 331 -1.30 26.66 53.50
C GLY A 331 -2.44 26.20 54.44
N LEU A 332 -2.14 25.47 55.51
CA LEU A 332 -3.10 25.07 56.54
C LEU A 332 -3.21 26.06 57.71
N ALA A 333 -2.40 27.13 57.72
CA ALA A 333 -2.44 28.18 58.75
C ALA A 333 -3.83 28.76 59.04
N PRO A 334 -4.71 29.08 58.04
CA PRO A 334 -6.03 29.64 58.35
C PRO A 334 -6.99 28.64 59.02
N LEU A 335 -6.68 27.34 59.01
CA LEU A 335 -7.48 26.27 59.61
C LEU A 335 -6.85 25.73 60.90
N ALA A 336 -5.76 26.34 61.38
CA ALA A 336 -5.01 25.88 62.55
C ALA A 336 -5.89 25.83 63.80
N ASP A 337 -6.64 26.90 64.08
CA ASP A 337 -7.49 27.00 65.28
C ASP A 337 -8.62 25.95 65.25
N GLU A 338 -9.21 25.70 64.09
CA GLU A 338 -10.24 24.66 63.94
C GLU A 338 -9.68 23.25 64.10
N LEU A 339 -8.45 22.99 63.65
CA LEU A 339 -7.77 21.71 63.84
C LEU A 339 -7.39 21.48 65.31
N HIS A 340 -6.93 22.52 66.01
CA HIS A 340 -6.67 22.46 67.45
C HIS A 340 -7.96 22.16 68.23
N ALA A 341 -9.06 22.87 67.92
CA ALA A 341 -10.37 22.61 68.52
C ALA A 341 -10.90 21.20 68.21
N PHE A 342 -10.62 20.68 67.01
CA PHE A 342 -10.99 19.31 66.62
C PHE A 342 -10.22 18.27 67.43
N HIS A 343 -8.89 18.44 67.57
CA HIS A 343 -8.07 17.52 68.34
C HIS A 343 -8.49 17.49 69.81
N ALA A 344 -8.71 18.65 70.44
CA ALA A 344 -9.19 18.75 71.82
C ALA A 344 -10.53 18.05 72.03
N ALA A 345 -11.49 18.24 71.11
CA ALA A 345 -12.78 17.56 71.15
C ALA A 345 -12.70 16.05 70.87
N SER A 346 -11.73 15.62 70.08
CA SER A 346 -11.49 14.20 69.82
C SER A 346 -10.88 13.51 71.04
N GLU A 347 -9.95 14.17 71.75
CA GLU A 347 -9.34 13.62 72.96
C GLU A 347 -10.39 13.41 74.04
N THR A 348 -11.30 14.36 74.25
CA THR A 348 -12.41 14.18 75.18
C THR A 348 -13.34 13.05 74.75
N LEU A 349 -13.71 12.96 73.47
CA LEU A 349 -14.62 11.93 72.95
C LEU A 349 -14.05 10.49 72.99
N PHE A 350 -12.74 10.33 72.79
CA PHE A 350 -12.07 9.02 72.76
C PHE A 350 -11.56 8.57 74.13
N PHE A 351 -11.11 9.48 75.00
CA PHE A 351 -10.53 9.12 76.31
C PHE A 351 -11.52 9.22 77.48
N LEU A 352 -12.69 9.87 77.32
CA LEU A 352 -13.72 9.94 78.38
C LEU A 352 -14.91 9.01 78.02
N PRO A 353 -15.12 7.90 78.77
CA PRO A 353 -16.16 6.91 78.46
C PRO A 353 -17.61 7.42 78.54
N GLN A 354 -17.86 8.51 79.30
CA GLN A 354 -19.18 9.10 79.54
C GLN A 354 -19.42 10.42 78.78
N ALA A 355 -18.48 10.84 77.92
CA ALA A 355 -18.69 12.04 77.11
C ALA A 355 -19.77 11.78 76.05
N GLY A 356 -20.81 12.63 76.03
CA GLY A 356 -21.79 12.68 74.95
C GLY A 356 -21.18 13.17 73.63
N PRO A 357 -21.98 13.37 72.57
CA PRO A 357 -21.48 13.95 71.31
C PRO A 357 -20.69 15.23 71.62
N ALA A 358 -19.44 15.29 71.15
CA ALA A 358 -18.47 16.29 71.56
C ALA A 358 -19.07 17.70 71.60
N GLU A 359 -19.09 18.32 72.79
CA GLU A 359 -19.76 19.61 73.01
C GLU A 359 -19.25 20.67 72.01
N GLY A 360 -20.16 21.30 71.29
CA GLY A 360 -19.85 22.36 70.31
C GLY A 360 -19.44 21.87 68.91
N TRP A 361 -19.47 20.55 68.64
CA TRP A 361 -19.26 19.99 67.31
C TRP A 361 -20.55 19.46 66.70
N ASP A 362 -20.90 20.00 65.53
CA ASP A 362 -21.98 19.49 64.69
C ASP A 362 -21.42 18.98 63.35
N LEU A 363 -22.16 18.10 62.67
CA LEU A 363 -21.77 17.51 61.39
C LEU A 363 -21.54 18.60 60.33
N ALA A 364 -22.30 19.71 60.39
CA ALA A 364 -22.09 20.87 59.52
C ALA A 364 -20.72 21.52 59.74
N ARG A 365 -20.23 21.58 60.99
CA ARG A 365 -18.90 22.12 61.33
C ARG A 365 -17.78 21.20 60.84
N LEU A 366 -17.94 19.89 61.01
CA LEU A 366 -16.99 18.90 60.47
C LEU A 366 -16.91 18.92 58.93
N ARG A 367 -18.05 19.12 58.26
CA ARG A 367 -18.10 19.28 56.80
C ARG A 367 -17.35 20.53 56.33
N ARG A 368 -17.55 21.68 57.01
CA ARG A 368 -16.81 22.92 56.71
C ARG A 368 -15.29 22.74 56.87
N LEU A 369 -14.87 22.07 57.95
CA LEU A 369 -13.45 21.75 58.17
C LEU A 369 -12.91 20.87 57.03
N ALA A 370 -13.62 19.81 56.63
CA ALA A 370 -13.21 18.95 55.53
C ALA A 370 -13.23 19.65 54.16
N GLU A 371 -14.13 20.61 53.95
CA GLU A 371 -14.16 21.47 52.77
C GLU A 371 -12.95 22.40 52.70
N GLY A 372 -12.60 23.05 53.82
CA GLY A 372 -11.40 23.88 53.93
C GLY A 372 -10.12 23.08 53.66
N LEU A 373 -10.00 21.89 54.26
CA LEU A 373 -8.86 20.99 54.03
C LEU A 373 -8.75 20.54 52.57
N ALA A 374 -9.88 20.17 51.92
CA ALA A 374 -9.91 19.79 50.52
C ALA A 374 -9.63 20.97 49.56
N ALA A 375 -10.00 22.20 49.94
CA ALA A 375 -9.70 23.41 49.17
C ALA A 375 -8.20 23.71 49.16
N VAL A 376 -7.53 23.59 50.31
CA VAL A 376 -6.07 23.74 50.43
C VAL A 376 -5.33 22.64 49.64
N GLU A 377 -5.81 21.39 49.69
CA GLU A 377 -5.25 20.27 48.92
C GLU A 377 -5.37 20.50 47.39
N LYS A 378 -6.46 21.13 46.93
CA LYS A 378 -6.68 21.49 45.52
C LYS A 378 -5.78 22.63 45.04
N LEU A 379 -5.36 23.52 45.94
CA LEU A 379 -4.46 24.65 45.64
C LEU A 379 -2.97 24.28 45.75
N ALA A 380 -2.64 23.17 46.39
CA ALA A 380 -1.27 22.68 46.57
C ALA A 380 -0.76 21.59 45.59
N PRO A 381 -1.38 21.25 44.43
CA PRO A 381 -0.91 20.11 43.62
C PRO A 381 0.45 20.34 42.95
N GLU A 382 0.98 21.57 42.92
CA GLU A 382 2.26 21.88 42.26
C GLU A 382 3.49 21.77 43.17
N SER A 383 3.37 21.92 44.49
CA SER A 383 4.56 21.93 45.37
C SER A 383 5.06 20.53 45.78
N LEU A 384 4.29 19.47 45.50
CA LEU A 384 4.65 18.08 45.83
C LEU A 384 5.29 17.31 44.67
N ALA A 385 5.35 17.88 43.47
CA ALA A 385 6.05 17.26 42.34
C ALA A 385 7.59 17.37 42.46
N GLY A 386 8.11 18.27 43.30
CA GLY A 386 9.56 18.51 43.45
C GLY A 386 10.25 17.78 44.62
N ALA A 387 9.52 17.05 45.47
CA ALA A 387 10.10 16.44 46.69
C ALA A 387 10.22 14.90 46.64
N GLY A 388 9.97 14.28 45.48
CA GLY A 388 9.97 12.81 45.31
C GLY A 388 11.11 12.25 44.45
N GLU A 389 12.01 13.07 43.91
CA GLU A 389 13.26 12.62 43.28
C GLU A 389 14.40 12.81 44.28
N GLY A 390 14.59 11.84 45.16
CA GLY A 390 15.61 11.90 46.19
C GLY A 390 15.44 10.86 47.29
N ALA A 391 15.25 9.60 46.91
CA ALA A 391 15.57 8.43 47.74
C ALA A 391 15.76 7.22 46.84
#